data_AF-A0A9E0NDT7-F1
#
_entry.id   AF-A0A9E0NDT7-F1
#
_cell.length_a   1.000
_cell.length_b   1.000
_cell.length_c   1.000
_cell.angle_alpha   90.00
_cell.angle_beta   90.00
_cell.angle_gamma   90.00
#
_symmetry.space_group_name_H-M   'P 1'
#
loop_
_entity.id
_entity.type
_entity.pdbx_description
1 polymer ?
#
loop_
_entity_poly.entity_id
_entity_poly.type
_entity_poly.pdbx_seq_one_letter_code
_entity_poly.pdbx_strand_id
1 'polypeptide(L)'
;MQLRDFVLVISGSLAAACGSKGDAGPSPGSGAGSSAGSSAPIRPGSGAGSAGSAAGSGSGLGAGSGSGSGSGNALRDPVAAAQCQRILDKAWTAIGPTLTEVGVEAASIEQRYRHDEVFLNRCVFIAADLRTCLEGSANPIAGLRTCKVNDGKFEADQHLWAPLITAAGRVQAPELDPADAARRLSALVGTWVNDWKSFGQVTTWKVSADGTVAVTRVRKDETEQATYTVRFERDGELRVQTTPSSSQTYAFWQKDARTFLASNNLAYNQDPVTDPRRFRVELHQEWLLVDGDTCRVISSRAEVSPATCTWSKGTLGKRLKVVFDAGRTMHDGRPLQDTRELELVGDRLVDLRMIDMGTFRKK
;
A
#
# COMPACT_ATOMS: atom_id res chain seq x y z
N MET A 1 -25.24 31.32 -32.92
CA MET A 1 -25.05 31.77 -31.51
C MET A 1 -24.09 30.78 -30.86
N GLN A 2 -22.77 30.90 -31.01
CA GLN A 2 -21.88 32.04 -30.73
C GLN A 2 -21.83 32.40 -29.24
N LEU A 3 -20.63 32.25 -28.67
CA LEU A 3 -20.27 32.45 -27.27
C LEU A 3 -20.48 33.89 -26.80
N ARG A 4 -20.64 34.07 -25.48
CA ARG A 4 -20.11 35.23 -24.76
C ARG A 4 -19.49 34.83 -23.43
N ASP A 5 -18.25 35.22 -23.27
CA ASP A 5 -17.44 35.08 -22.07
C ASP A 5 -17.96 35.99 -20.94
N PHE A 6 -17.74 35.56 -19.69
CA PHE A 6 -17.82 36.46 -18.54
C PHE A 6 -16.43 36.72 -17.98
N VAL A 7 -15.93 37.92 -18.27
CA VAL A 7 -14.73 38.50 -17.64
C VAL A 7 -15.11 39.00 -16.25
N LEU A 8 -14.33 38.64 -15.23
CA LEU A 8 -14.39 39.33 -13.93
C LEU A 8 -13.10 40.13 -13.72
N VAL A 9 -13.21 41.45 -13.77
CA VAL A 9 -12.14 42.39 -13.43
C VAL A 9 -12.23 42.70 -11.93
N ILE A 10 -11.14 42.52 -11.20
CA ILE A 10 -10.96 43.14 -9.87
C ILE A 10 -9.58 43.82 -9.81
N SER A 11 -9.58 45.11 -10.12
CA SER A 11 -8.63 46.08 -9.55
C SER A 11 -8.82 46.10 -8.02
N GLY A 12 -7.83 46.31 -7.16
CA GLY A 12 -6.47 46.82 -7.36
C GLY A 12 -6.17 47.81 -6.25
N SER A 13 -5.11 47.59 -5.46
CA SER A 13 -4.58 48.57 -4.49
C SER A 13 -3.12 48.24 -4.17
N LEU A 14 -2.21 49.06 -4.69
CA LEU A 14 -0.81 49.08 -4.25
C LEU A 14 -0.69 49.94 -2.99
N ALA A 15 0.17 49.52 -2.07
CA ALA A 15 0.92 50.42 -1.21
C ALA A 15 2.35 49.90 -1.04
N ALA A 16 3.34 50.71 -1.46
CA ALA A 16 4.75 50.56 -1.07
C ALA A 16 4.99 51.37 0.23
N ALA A 17 6.10 51.34 0.99
CA ALA A 17 7.44 50.73 0.91
C ALA A 17 7.97 50.55 2.39
N CYS A 18 9.25 50.42 2.80
CA CYS A 18 10.57 50.42 2.17
C CYS A 18 11.66 49.79 3.09
N GLY A 19 12.62 49.05 2.54
CA GLY A 19 13.93 48.75 3.17
C GLY A 19 13.97 47.63 4.25
N SER A 20 15.11 46.98 4.52
CA SER A 20 16.45 47.10 3.90
C SER A 20 17.43 45.96 4.24
N LYS A 21 18.24 45.54 3.24
CA LYS A 21 19.65 45.07 3.27
C LYS A 21 20.12 43.87 4.14
N GLY A 22 21.03 43.09 3.51
CA GLY A 22 22.06 42.24 4.13
C GLY A 22 21.75 40.73 4.06
N ASP A 23 22.63 39.83 3.59
CA ASP A 23 23.90 39.98 2.86
C ASP A 23 24.14 38.74 1.98
N ALA A 24 24.96 38.86 0.93
CA ALA A 24 25.34 37.74 0.06
C ALA A 24 26.67 37.09 0.52
N GLY A 25 26.70 35.76 0.60
CA GLY A 25 27.90 34.95 0.89
C GLY A 25 27.98 33.72 -0.03
N PRO A 26 29.18 33.23 -0.40
CA PRO A 26 29.40 32.63 -1.72
C PRO A 26 29.30 31.09 -1.78
N SER A 27 29.07 30.59 -2.99
CA SER A 27 29.28 29.19 -3.37
C SER A 27 30.77 28.81 -3.43
N PRO A 28 31.14 27.62 -2.94
CA PRO A 28 32.14 26.75 -3.54
C PRO A 28 31.45 25.52 -4.16
N GLY A 29 31.97 24.84 -5.18
CA GLY A 29 33.20 25.01 -5.94
C GLY A 29 33.45 23.72 -6.72
N SER A 30 33.61 23.79 -8.04
CA SER A 30 33.73 22.58 -8.88
C SER A 30 35.09 21.92 -8.71
N GLY A 31 35.11 20.65 -8.29
CA GLY A 31 36.31 19.81 -8.21
C GLY A 31 36.24 18.64 -9.18
N ALA A 32 36.99 18.71 -10.29
CA ALA A 32 37.20 17.57 -11.17
C ALA A 32 38.32 16.66 -10.63
N GLY A 33 38.18 15.35 -10.77
CA GLY A 33 39.19 14.37 -10.36
C GLY A 33 39.10 13.10 -11.20
N SER A 34 39.97 12.99 -12.20
CA SER A 34 40.04 11.83 -13.10
C SER A 34 41.31 11.02 -12.87
N SER A 35 41.15 9.71 -12.67
CA SER A 35 42.17 8.67 -12.85
C SER A 35 41.43 7.36 -13.14
N ALA A 36 41.52 6.74 -14.32
CA ALA A 36 42.69 5.96 -14.78
C ALA A 36 43.18 4.97 -13.71
N GLY A 37 43.19 3.65 -13.90
CA GLY A 37 42.79 2.83 -15.04
C GLY A 37 43.50 1.46 -14.93
N SER A 38 42.91 0.37 -15.44
CA SER A 38 43.63 -0.91 -15.62
C SER A 38 42.89 -1.85 -16.56
N SER A 39 43.50 -2.10 -17.71
CA SER A 39 43.08 -3.08 -18.71
C SER A 39 43.91 -4.35 -18.57
N ALA A 40 43.31 -5.54 -18.57
CA ALA A 40 44.02 -6.81 -18.79
C ALA A 40 43.07 -7.89 -19.34
N PRO A 41 43.55 -8.87 -20.15
CA PRO A 41 42.73 -9.35 -21.28
C PRO A 41 42.50 -10.88 -21.37
N ILE A 42 41.56 -11.23 -22.26
CA ILE A 42 41.53 -12.45 -23.10
C ILE A 42 41.42 -13.83 -22.41
N ARG A 43 40.34 -14.55 -22.74
CA ARG A 43 40.45 -15.95 -23.23
C ARG A 43 39.25 -16.34 -24.13
N PRO A 44 39.46 -16.74 -25.40
CA PRO A 44 38.41 -17.32 -26.24
C PRO A 44 38.35 -18.85 -26.04
N GLY A 45 37.16 -19.43 -26.17
CA GLY A 45 36.93 -20.86 -26.14
C GLY A 45 36.02 -21.28 -27.29
N SER A 46 36.60 -21.59 -28.45
CA SER A 46 35.87 -22.12 -29.61
C SER A 46 35.58 -23.62 -29.41
N GLY A 47 34.34 -24.02 -29.65
CA GLY A 47 33.93 -25.43 -29.66
C GLY A 47 32.80 -25.64 -30.66
N ALA A 48 33.14 -26.02 -31.89
CA ALA A 48 32.17 -26.37 -32.93
C ALA A 48 31.76 -27.85 -32.80
N GLY A 49 30.49 -28.17 -33.05
CA GLY A 49 29.95 -29.52 -32.88
C GLY A 49 28.60 -29.73 -33.58
N SER A 50 28.67 -29.91 -34.91
CA SER A 50 27.73 -30.62 -35.81
C SER A 50 26.23 -30.73 -35.51
N ALA A 51 25.46 -30.17 -36.46
CA ALA A 51 24.33 -30.76 -37.18
C ALA A 51 23.62 -32.03 -36.63
N GLY A 52 22.29 -31.97 -36.57
CA GLY A 52 21.42 -33.13 -36.31
C GLY A 52 19.94 -32.84 -36.61
N SER A 53 19.57 -32.75 -37.89
CA SER A 53 18.16 -32.64 -38.30
C SER A 53 17.44 -33.98 -38.12
N ALA A 54 16.35 -34.00 -37.35
CA ALA A 54 15.40 -35.11 -37.36
C ALA A 54 13.97 -34.53 -37.27
N ALA A 55 13.16 -34.84 -38.29
CA ALA A 55 11.73 -34.55 -38.28
C ALA A 55 11.00 -35.55 -37.36
N GLY A 56 9.98 -35.08 -36.64
CA GLY A 56 9.20 -35.89 -35.72
C GLY A 56 7.75 -35.41 -35.65
N SER A 57 6.97 -35.70 -36.70
CA SER A 57 5.53 -35.46 -36.72
C SER A 57 4.83 -36.29 -35.64
N GLY A 58 4.11 -35.64 -34.73
CA GLY A 58 3.42 -36.30 -33.61
C GLY A 58 2.08 -35.64 -33.32
N SER A 59 1.09 -35.87 -34.18
CA SER A 59 -0.30 -35.45 -33.93
C SER A 59 -0.87 -36.20 -32.73
N GLY A 60 -1.14 -35.49 -31.64
CA GLY A 60 -1.68 -36.04 -30.39
C GLY A 60 -2.86 -35.23 -29.87
N LEU A 61 -4.03 -35.37 -30.50
CA LEU A 61 -5.28 -34.82 -29.97
C LEU A 61 -5.69 -35.61 -28.71
N GLY A 62 -5.34 -35.08 -27.54
CA GLY A 62 -5.71 -35.63 -26.23
C GLY A 62 -6.63 -34.69 -25.47
N ALA A 63 -7.92 -34.67 -25.82
CA ALA A 63 -8.92 -34.00 -25.00
C ALA A 63 -9.11 -34.78 -23.69
N GLY A 64 -8.69 -34.19 -22.57
CA GLY A 64 -8.70 -34.81 -21.25
C GLY A 64 -9.23 -33.84 -20.19
N SER A 65 -10.53 -33.56 -20.23
CA SER A 65 -11.21 -32.78 -19.19
C SER A 65 -11.09 -33.49 -17.84
N GLY A 66 -10.43 -32.85 -16.89
CA GLY A 66 -10.13 -33.42 -15.57
C GLY A 66 -10.26 -32.39 -14.46
N SER A 67 -11.43 -31.74 -14.36
CA SER A 67 -11.78 -30.83 -13.26
C SER A 67 -11.95 -31.61 -11.94
N GLY A 68 -10.84 -32.07 -11.38
CA GLY A 68 -10.80 -32.70 -10.08
C GLY A 68 -10.67 -31.65 -8.98
N SER A 69 -11.78 -31.22 -8.39
CA SER A 69 -11.80 -30.62 -7.04
C SER A 69 -11.45 -31.68 -6.00
N GLY A 70 -10.22 -32.17 -6.06
CA GLY A 70 -9.65 -33.17 -5.17
C GLY A 70 -9.25 -32.54 -3.84
N SER A 71 -10.20 -32.48 -2.91
CA SER A 71 -9.87 -32.41 -1.48
C SER A 71 -9.16 -33.72 -1.10
N GLY A 72 -7.85 -33.77 -1.30
CA GLY A 72 -7.04 -34.96 -1.06
C GLY A 72 -5.59 -34.61 -0.82
N ASN A 73 -5.03 -35.19 0.25
CA ASN A 73 -3.60 -35.18 0.55
C ASN A 73 -2.83 -36.01 -0.48
N ALA A 74 -2.77 -35.54 -1.73
CA ALA A 74 -1.85 -36.05 -2.74
C ALA A 74 -0.43 -35.69 -2.29
N LEU A 75 0.15 -36.59 -1.48
CA LEU A 75 1.48 -36.59 -0.87
C LEU A 75 2.25 -35.29 -1.11
N ARG A 76 2.06 -34.28 -0.24
CA ARG A 76 2.99 -33.15 -0.17
C ARG A 76 4.39 -33.75 -0.02
N ASP A 77 5.25 -33.54 -1.00
CA ASP A 77 6.65 -33.99 -0.93
C ASP A 77 7.25 -33.45 0.38
N PRO A 78 7.67 -34.33 1.31
CA PRO A 78 8.19 -33.89 2.61
C PRO A 78 9.47 -33.07 2.46
N VAL A 79 10.24 -33.26 1.37
CA VAL A 79 11.44 -32.47 1.07
C VAL A 79 11.04 -31.06 0.65
N ALA A 80 10.12 -30.90 -0.31
CA ALA A 80 9.57 -29.60 -0.67
C ALA A 80 8.88 -28.89 0.52
N ALA A 81 8.12 -29.60 1.34
CA ALA A 81 7.46 -29.03 2.52
C ALA A 81 8.48 -28.51 3.54
N ALA A 82 9.53 -29.29 3.85
CA ALA A 82 10.61 -28.85 4.72
C ALA A 82 11.41 -27.68 4.12
N GLN A 83 11.61 -27.66 2.80
CA GLN A 83 12.24 -26.53 2.09
C GLN A 83 11.41 -25.25 2.22
N CYS A 84 10.09 -25.34 2.04
CA CYS A 84 9.17 -24.22 2.19
C CYS A 84 9.12 -23.68 3.62
N GLN A 85 9.21 -24.54 4.64
CA GLN A 85 9.33 -24.08 6.02
C GLN A 85 10.64 -23.30 6.25
N ARG A 86 11.78 -23.80 5.76
CA ARG A 86 13.07 -23.08 5.87
C ARG A 86 13.07 -21.74 5.12
N ILE A 87 12.43 -21.67 3.95
CA ILE A 87 12.21 -20.42 3.22
C ILE A 87 11.41 -19.42 4.09
N LEU A 88 10.37 -19.89 4.78
CA LEU A 88 9.50 -19.07 5.62
C LEU A 88 10.18 -18.62 6.93
N ASP A 89 10.97 -19.49 7.56
CA ASP A 89 11.78 -19.15 8.74
C ASP A 89 12.92 -18.17 8.40
N LYS A 90 13.53 -18.30 7.22
CA LYS A 90 14.52 -17.35 6.71
C LYS A 90 13.86 -16.00 6.39
N ALA A 91 12.66 -16.00 5.80
CA ALA A 91 11.85 -14.80 5.60
C ALA A 91 11.53 -14.10 6.92
N TRP A 92 11.07 -14.83 7.94
CA TRP A 92 10.82 -14.30 9.29
C TRP A 92 12.06 -13.59 9.86
N THR A 93 13.22 -14.23 9.78
CA THR A 93 14.49 -13.66 10.21
C THR A 93 14.84 -12.38 9.44
N ALA A 94 14.63 -12.38 8.12
CA ALA A 94 14.95 -11.25 7.25
C ALA A 94 14.05 -10.02 7.49
N ILE A 95 12.80 -10.20 7.94
CA ILE A 95 11.88 -9.08 8.24
C ILE A 95 12.04 -8.54 9.67
N GLY A 96 12.71 -9.24 10.58
CA GLY A 96 12.87 -8.85 11.99
C GLY A 96 13.36 -7.41 12.24
N PRO A 97 14.40 -6.91 11.52
CA PRO A 97 14.84 -5.53 11.63
C PRO A 97 13.72 -4.54 11.26
N THR A 98 13.02 -4.81 10.16
CA THR A 98 11.90 -4.01 9.67
C THR A 98 10.74 -3.97 10.65
N LEU A 99 10.38 -5.11 11.27
CA LEU A 99 9.33 -5.17 12.29
C LEU A 99 9.66 -4.27 13.49
N THR A 100 10.91 -4.31 13.95
CA THR A 100 11.42 -3.43 15.01
C THR A 100 11.30 -1.96 14.61
N GLU A 101 11.64 -1.66 13.36
CA GLU A 101 11.66 -0.30 12.79
C GLU A 101 10.26 0.32 12.64
N VAL A 102 9.26 -0.46 12.21
CA VAL A 102 7.85 -0.03 12.22
C VAL A 102 7.24 -0.12 13.63
N GLY A 103 7.94 -0.70 14.60
CA GLY A 103 7.51 -0.91 15.98
C GLY A 103 6.36 -1.91 16.12
N VAL A 104 6.38 -2.94 15.28
CA VAL A 104 5.52 -4.12 15.38
C VAL A 104 6.20 -5.12 16.29
N GLU A 105 5.52 -5.51 17.38
CA GLU A 105 6.02 -6.52 18.29
C GLU A 105 6.08 -7.88 17.58
N ALA A 106 7.29 -8.38 17.31
CA ALA A 106 7.50 -9.63 16.58
C ALA A 106 6.74 -10.82 17.19
N ALA A 107 6.72 -10.94 18.52
CA ALA A 107 6.00 -12.01 19.22
C ALA A 107 4.50 -12.04 18.92
N SER A 108 3.87 -10.87 18.68
CA SER A 108 2.42 -10.77 18.40
C SER A 108 2.01 -11.37 17.04
N ILE A 109 2.97 -11.57 16.12
CA ILE A 109 2.72 -12.02 14.75
C ILE A 109 3.48 -13.29 14.35
N GLU A 110 4.51 -13.67 15.09
CA GLU A 110 5.43 -14.77 14.73
C GLU A 110 4.68 -16.06 14.36
N GLN A 111 3.72 -16.48 15.19
CA GLN A 111 2.97 -17.72 14.95
C GLN A 111 2.22 -17.65 13.61
N ARG A 112 1.51 -16.55 13.35
CA ARG A 112 0.75 -16.34 12.09
C ARG A 112 1.69 -16.31 10.88
N TYR A 113 2.85 -15.69 11.01
CA TYR A 113 3.82 -15.55 9.93
C TYR A 113 4.50 -16.87 9.59
N ARG A 114 5.07 -17.55 10.61
CA ARG A 114 5.87 -18.77 10.44
C ARG A 114 5.05 -20.03 10.12
N HIS A 115 3.73 -19.95 10.29
CA HIS A 115 2.78 -21.03 10.00
C HIS A 115 1.74 -20.59 8.97
N ASP A 116 2.08 -19.65 8.06
CA ASP A 116 1.17 -19.22 7.00
C ASP A 116 0.84 -20.40 6.06
N GLU A 117 -0.33 -21.00 6.28
CA GLU A 117 -0.77 -22.18 5.54
C GLU A 117 -0.92 -21.89 4.05
N VAL A 118 -1.23 -20.66 3.65
CA VAL A 118 -1.41 -20.30 2.23
C VAL A 118 -0.06 -20.32 1.52
N PHE A 119 0.96 -19.73 2.12
CA PHE A 119 2.34 -19.80 1.63
C PHE A 119 2.84 -21.25 1.58
N LEU A 120 2.70 -21.99 2.68
CA LEU A 120 3.20 -23.38 2.78
C LEU A 120 2.48 -24.34 1.81
N ASN A 121 1.16 -24.18 1.62
CA ASN A 121 0.41 -24.94 0.61
C ASN A 121 0.89 -24.66 -0.82
N ARG A 122 1.23 -23.41 -1.15
CA ARG A 122 1.56 -23.01 -2.53
C ARG A 122 3.02 -23.21 -2.88
N CYS A 123 3.92 -23.02 -1.92
CA CYS A 123 5.36 -23.17 -2.12
C CYS A 123 5.76 -24.62 -2.50
N VAL A 124 5.03 -25.64 -2.05
CA VAL A 124 5.33 -27.03 -2.46
C VAL A 124 5.04 -27.30 -3.95
N PHE A 125 4.23 -26.47 -4.61
CA PHE A 125 3.87 -26.61 -6.04
C PHE A 125 4.66 -25.71 -7.00
N ILE A 126 5.48 -24.77 -6.51
CA ILE A 126 6.43 -24.06 -7.40
C ILE A 126 7.55 -25.00 -7.86
N ALA A 127 8.30 -24.64 -8.90
CA ALA A 127 9.39 -25.48 -9.40
C ALA A 127 10.58 -25.53 -8.41
N ALA A 128 11.36 -26.62 -8.44
CA ALA A 128 12.40 -26.89 -7.44
C ALA A 128 13.60 -25.93 -7.53
N ASP A 129 13.94 -25.50 -8.74
CA ASP A 129 14.91 -24.42 -9.02
C ASP A 129 14.44 -23.07 -8.45
N LEU A 130 13.15 -22.75 -8.58
CA LEU A 130 12.54 -21.55 -8.00
C LEU A 130 12.58 -21.59 -6.47
N ARG A 131 12.24 -22.73 -5.83
CA ARG A 131 12.43 -22.90 -4.36
C ARG A 131 13.89 -22.72 -3.95
N THR A 132 14.82 -23.31 -4.70
CA THR A 132 16.26 -23.22 -4.41
C THR A 132 16.75 -21.78 -4.51
N CYS A 133 16.27 -21.01 -5.50
CA CYS A 133 16.53 -19.57 -5.61
C CYS A 133 15.98 -18.79 -4.41
N LEU A 134 14.74 -19.06 -3.98
CA LEU A 134 14.15 -18.43 -2.81
C LEU A 134 14.90 -18.74 -1.51
N GLU A 135 15.28 -20.00 -1.30
CA GLU A 135 16.06 -20.45 -0.14
C GLU A 135 17.47 -19.83 -0.13
N GLY A 136 18.05 -19.59 -1.31
CA GLY A 136 19.30 -18.84 -1.48
C GLY A 136 19.16 -17.35 -1.15
N SER A 137 18.06 -16.70 -1.52
CA SER A 137 17.85 -15.25 -1.35
C SER A 137 18.02 -14.78 0.11
N ALA A 138 18.65 -13.62 0.31
CA ALA A 138 18.82 -13.03 1.64
C ALA A 138 17.48 -12.66 2.30
N ASN A 139 16.55 -12.13 1.51
CA ASN A 139 15.13 -12.00 1.87
C ASN A 139 14.32 -12.81 0.83
N PRO A 140 13.82 -14.01 1.19
CA PRO A 140 13.04 -14.83 0.26
C PRO A 140 11.75 -14.17 -0.25
N ILE A 141 11.14 -13.28 0.54
CA ILE A 141 9.89 -12.61 0.16
C ILE A 141 10.12 -11.54 -0.91
N ALA A 142 11.17 -10.73 -0.76
CA ALA A 142 11.66 -9.87 -1.85
C ALA A 142 12.13 -10.72 -3.05
N GLY A 143 12.75 -11.87 -2.75
CA GLY A 143 13.22 -12.88 -3.70
C GLY A 143 12.16 -13.40 -4.69
N LEU A 144 10.87 -13.35 -4.34
CA LEU A 144 9.77 -13.71 -5.25
C LEU A 144 9.85 -12.97 -6.59
N ARG A 145 10.31 -11.71 -6.60
CA ARG A 145 10.50 -10.90 -7.83
C ARG A 145 11.73 -11.36 -8.61
N THR A 146 12.89 -11.45 -7.96
CA THR A 146 14.17 -11.75 -8.63
C THR A 146 14.27 -13.20 -9.10
N CYS A 147 13.69 -14.13 -8.34
CA CYS A 147 13.56 -15.54 -8.69
C CYS A 147 12.39 -15.82 -9.65
N LYS A 148 11.64 -14.81 -10.10
CA LYS A 148 10.57 -14.95 -11.12
C LYS A 148 9.47 -15.97 -10.77
N VAL A 149 9.15 -16.13 -9.49
CA VAL A 149 8.32 -17.25 -9.00
C VAL A 149 6.90 -17.25 -9.55
N ASN A 150 6.34 -16.06 -9.81
CA ASN A 150 5.01 -15.87 -10.39
C ASN A 150 5.06 -15.36 -11.85
N ASP A 151 6.22 -15.42 -12.53
CA ASP A 151 6.38 -14.89 -13.90
C ASP A 151 5.49 -15.68 -14.90
N GLY A 152 4.81 -14.97 -15.80
CA GLY A 152 3.85 -15.53 -16.75
C GLY A 152 2.52 -16.06 -16.19
N LYS A 153 2.28 -16.02 -14.87
CA LYS A 153 1.06 -16.55 -14.23
C LYS A 153 0.16 -15.43 -13.70
N PHE A 154 -1.12 -15.47 -14.01
CA PHE A 154 -2.12 -14.47 -13.56
C PHE A 154 -3.25 -15.03 -12.69
N GLU A 155 -3.39 -16.36 -12.61
CA GLU A 155 -4.48 -16.99 -11.87
C GLU A 155 -4.19 -16.98 -10.35
N ALA A 156 -5.20 -16.63 -9.56
CA ALA A 156 -5.05 -16.32 -8.13
C ALA A 156 -4.73 -17.55 -7.26
N ASP A 157 -4.94 -18.76 -7.78
CA ASP A 157 -4.57 -20.06 -7.21
C ASP A 157 -3.09 -20.43 -7.47
N GLN A 158 -2.48 -19.91 -8.54
CA GLN A 158 -1.10 -20.21 -8.92
C GLN A 158 -0.04 -19.23 -8.37
N HIS A 159 -0.45 -18.09 -7.81
CA HIS A 159 0.48 -17.12 -7.20
C HIS A 159 1.02 -17.61 -5.86
N LEU A 160 2.34 -17.60 -5.66
CA LEU A 160 2.91 -17.66 -4.31
C LEU A 160 2.75 -16.29 -3.66
N TRP A 161 1.86 -16.21 -2.67
CA TRP A 161 1.59 -14.99 -1.90
C TRP A 161 2.55 -14.90 -0.74
N ALA A 162 3.17 -13.73 -0.59
CA ALA A 162 4.00 -13.41 0.57
C ALA A 162 3.12 -13.23 1.83
N PRO A 163 3.46 -13.82 2.99
CA PRO A 163 2.97 -13.32 4.26
C PRO A 163 3.49 -11.88 4.44
N LEU A 164 2.55 -10.93 4.46
CA LEU A 164 2.83 -9.50 4.38
C LEU A 164 3.07 -8.90 5.76
N ILE A 165 4.12 -8.09 5.91
CA ILE A 165 4.40 -7.40 7.18
C ILE A 165 3.28 -6.44 7.61
N THR A 166 2.50 -5.92 6.66
CA THR A 166 1.38 -5.00 6.91
C THR A 166 0.10 -5.70 7.37
N ALA A 167 -0.18 -6.90 6.87
CA ALA A 167 -1.31 -7.72 7.35
C ALA A 167 -1.08 -8.27 8.77
N ALA A 168 0.20 -8.37 9.15
CA ALA A 168 0.63 -8.74 10.48
C ALA A 168 0.70 -7.52 11.42
N GLY A 169 1.32 -6.43 10.97
CA GLY A 169 1.78 -5.31 11.79
C GLY A 169 0.80 -4.18 12.08
N ARG A 170 -0.52 -4.40 11.98
CA ARG A 170 -1.48 -3.36 12.37
C ARG A 170 -1.43 -3.09 13.87
N VAL A 171 -0.76 -1.99 14.24
CA VAL A 171 -0.82 -1.44 15.60
C VAL A 171 -2.27 -1.03 15.84
N GLN A 172 -3.01 -1.89 16.55
CA GLN A 172 -4.42 -1.65 16.80
C GLN A 172 -4.59 -0.36 17.60
N ALA A 173 -5.44 0.53 17.12
CA ALA A 173 -5.79 1.73 17.88
C ALA A 173 -6.36 1.35 19.26
N PRO A 174 -6.16 2.18 20.30
CA PRO A 174 -6.67 1.88 21.64
C PRO A 174 -8.19 1.73 21.64
N GLU A 175 -8.70 0.81 22.45
CA GLU A 175 -10.14 0.62 22.63
C GLU A 175 -10.78 1.88 23.23
N LEU A 176 -11.97 2.21 22.74
CA LEU A 176 -12.72 3.37 23.23
C LEU A 176 -13.57 2.97 24.44
N ASP A 177 -13.63 3.87 25.42
CA ASP A 177 -14.65 3.79 26.46
C ASP A 177 -16.06 3.80 25.83
N PRO A 178 -17.04 3.02 26.35
CA PRO A 178 -18.39 2.96 25.80
C PRO A 178 -19.09 4.32 25.67
N ALA A 179 -18.87 5.27 26.58
CA ALA A 179 -19.43 6.61 26.49
C ALA A 179 -18.77 7.45 25.38
N ASP A 180 -17.46 7.27 25.17
CA ASP A 180 -16.72 7.86 24.05
C ASP A 180 -17.19 7.31 22.70
N ALA A 181 -17.39 6.00 22.60
CA ALA A 181 -17.95 5.33 21.42
C ALA A 181 -19.38 5.83 21.12
N ALA A 182 -20.24 5.91 22.14
CA ALA A 182 -21.61 6.43 22.02
C ALA A 182 -21.65 7.93 21.63
N ARG A 183 -20.73 8.75 22.16
CA ARG A 183 -20.59 10.17 21.76
C ARG A 183 -20.21 10.30 20.29
N ARG A 184 -19.25 9.51 19.81
CA ARG A 184 -18.84 9.51 18.40
C ARG A 184 -19.96 9.03 17.48
N LEU A 185 -20.71 8.00 17.88
CA LEU A 185 -21.88 7.53 17.13
C LEU A 185 -22.97 8.61 17.05
N SER A 186 -23.25 9.29 18.17
CA SER A 186 -24.22 10.38 18.24
C SER A 186 -23.86 11.55 17.31
N ALA A 187 -22.55 11.87 17.19
CA ALA A 187 -22.06 12.89 16.27
C ALA A 187 -22.25 12.52 14.78
N LEU A 188 -22.30 11.22 14.46
CA LEU A 188 -22.61 10.71 13.13
C LEU A 188 -24.10 10.68 12.78
N VAL A 189 -25.03 10.89 13.72
CA VAL A 189 -26.47 10.85 13.40
C VAL A 189 -26.85 11.93 12.37
N GLY A 190 -27.55 11.52 11.32
CA GLY A 190 -28.02 12.40 10.24
C GLY A 190 -27.77 11.86 8.83
N THR A 191 -27.94 12.73 7.83
CA THR A 191 -27.72 12.42 6.41
C THR A 191 -26.38 12.97 5.94
N TRP A 192 -25.59 12.13 5.30
CA TRP A 192 -24.24 12.44 4.84
C TRP A 192 -24.06 12.04 3.38
N VAL A 193 -23.36 12.87 2.62
CA VAL A 193 -23.15 12.69 1.19
C VAL A 193 -21.65 12.71 0.88
N ASN A 194 -21.18 11.63 0.26
CA ASN A 194 -19.91 11.56 -0.45
C ASN A 194 -20.18 11.69 -1.96
N ASP A 195 -19.65 12.74 -2.59
CA ASP A 195 -19.74 13.02 -4.01
C ASP A 195 -18.41 12.66 -4.67
N TRP A 196 -18.29 11.42 -5.15
CA TRP A 196 -17.06 10.86 -5.70
C TRP A 196 -16.99 11.13 -7.21
N LYS A 197 -16.73 12.41 -7.51
CA LYS A 197 -16.77 12.97 -8.88
C LYS A 197 -15.92 12.20 -9.90
N SER A 198 -14.73 11.72 -9.51
CA SER A 198 -13.84 10.99 -10.42
C SER A 198 -14.37 9.64 -10.88
N PHE A 199 -15.36 9.06 -10.19
CA PHE A 199 -16.03 7.80 -10.56
C PHE A 199 -17.48 7.98 -11.01
N GLY A 200 -17.98 9.23 -11.00
CA GLY A 200 -19.37 9.56 -11.32
C GLY A 200 -20.38 8.93 -10.36
N GLN A 201 -20.01 8.81 -9.08
CA GLN A 201 -20.81 8.14 -8.05
C GLN A 201 -21.11 9.08 -6.88
N VAL A 202 -22.37 9.10 -6.44
CA VAL A 202 -22.80 9.76 -5.21
C VAL A 202 -23.24 8.71 -4.20
N THR A 203 -22.62 8.70 -3.03
CA THR A 203 -22.95 7.79 -1.93
C THR A 203 -23.60 8.59 -0.80
N THR A 204 -24.87 8.30 -0.49
CA THR A 204 -25.59 8.90 0.64
C THR A 204 -25.71 7.88 1.78
N TRP A 205 -25.35 8.29 3.00
CA TRP A 205 -25.53 7.53 4.24
C TRP A 205 -26.54 8.26 5.12
N LYS A 206 -27.60 7.58 5.55
CA LYS A 206 -28.53 8.06 6.58
C LYS A 206 -28.31 7.24 7.85
N VAL A 207 -27.59 7.82 8.80
CA VAL A 207 -27.17 7.19 10.06
C VAL A 207 -28.21 7.49 11.14
N SER A 208 -28.72 6.44 11.76
CA SER A 208 -29.68 6.48 12.87
C SER A 208 -28.97 6.40 14.23
N ALA A 209 -29.68 6.72 15.32
CA ALA A 209 -29.09 6.82 16.67
C ALA A 209 -28.60 5.48 17.25
N ASP A 210 -29.12 4.36 16.74
CA ASP A 210 -28.72 2.98 17.04
C ASP A 210 -27.50 2.51 16.21
N GLY A 211 -27.01 3.35 15.28
CA GLY A 211 -25.96 2.99 14.32
C GLY A 211 -26.46 2.24 13.08
N THR A 212 -27.77 2.10 12.87
CA THR A 212 -28.29 1.62 11.58
C THR A 212 -28.07 2.67 10.50
N VAL A 213 -27.45 2.27 9.38
CA VAL A 213 -27.13 3.14 8.25
C VAL A 213 -27.85 2.63 7.00
N ALA A 214 -28.81 3.42 6.51
CA ALA A 214 -29.34 3.25 5.16
C ALA A 214 -28.38 3.89 4.16
N VAL A 215 -27.85 3.10 3.23
CA VAL A 215 -26.92 3.53 2.18
C VAL A 215 -27.63 3.55 0.83
N THR A 216 -27.45 4.62 0.08
CA THR A 216 -27.86 4.72 -1.32
C THR A 216 -26.65 5.13 -2.14
N ARG A 217 -26.29 4.33 -3.15
CA ARG A 217 -25.26 4.68 -4.15
C ARG A 217 -25.95 4.94 -5.47
N VAL A 218 -25.69 6.10 -6.07
CA VAL A 218 -26.15 6.44 -7.43
C VAL A 218 -24.92 6.57 -8.31
N ARG A 219 -24.87 5.84 -9.42
CA ARG A 219 -23.77 5.89 -10.39
C ARG A 219 -24.33 5.83 -11.80
N LYS A 220 -24.23 6.93 -12.54
CA LYS A 220 -24.97 7.11 -13.81
C LYS A 220 -26.46 6.82 -13.60
N ASP A 221 -27.01 5.83 -14.31
CA ASP A 221 -28.42 5.44 -14.28
C ASP A 221 -28.70 4.29 -13.28
N GLU A 222 -27.68 3.79 -12.58
CA GLU A 222 -27.80 2.72 -11.59
C GLU A 222 -27.99 3.30 -10.17
N THR A 223 -28.94 2.74 -9.42
CA THR A 223 -29.13 3.03 -7.99
C THR A 223 -29.08 1.75 -7.17
N GLU A 224 -28.10 1.64 -6.28
CA GLU A 224 -27.97 0.56 -5.31
C GLU A 224 -28.46 1.04 -3.94
N GLN A 225 -29.17 0.19 -3.20
CA GLN A 225 -29.54 0.43 -1.81
C GLN A 225 -29.09 -0.72 -0.92
N ALA A 226 -28.59 -0.39 0.27
CA ALA A 226 -28.15 -1.36 1.26
C ALA A 226 -28.40 -0.82 2.69
N THR A 227 -28.47 -1.72 3.67
CA THR A 227 -28.52 -1.37 5.09
C THR A 227 -27.34 -1.99 5.80
N TYR A 228 -26.58 -1.17 6.53
CA TYR A 228 -25.42 -1.57 7.33
C TYR A 228 -25.63 -1.17 8.79
N THR A 229 -24.83 -1.72 9.69
CA THR A 229 -24.68 -1.21 11.07
C THR A 229 -23.29 -0.64 11.25
N VAL A 230 -23.16 0.52 11.90
CA VAL A 230 -21.86 1.13 12.20
C VAL A 230 -21.65 1.31 13.70
N ARG A 231 -20.42 1.10 14.16
CA ARG A 231 -20.03 1.31 15.55
C ARG A 231 -18.56 1.69 15.69
N PHE A 232 -18.24 2.34 16.80
CA PHE A 232 -16.89 2.64 17.21
C PHE A 232 -16.45 1.63 18.27
N GLU A 233 -15.31 0.96 18.03
CA GLU A 233 -14.68 0.05 19.00
C GLU A 233 -13.31 0.60 19.45
N ARG A 234 -12.62 1.33 18.58
CA ARG A 234 -11.24 1.84 18.77
C ARG A 234 -11.10 3.27 18.25
N ASP A 235 -10.13 4.03 18.75
CA ASP A 235 -9.91 5.41 18.28
C ASP A 235 -9.57 5.44 16.79
N GLY A 236 -10.12 6.41 16.06
CA GLY A 236 -9.91 6.53 14.62
C GLY A 236 -10.44 5.35 13.77
N GLU A 237 -11.24 4.44 14.33
CA GLU A 237 -11.78 3.27 13.61
C GLU A 237 -13.31 3.22 13.64
N LEU A 238 -13.93 3.22 12.46
CA LEU A 238 -15.35 2.98 12.27
C LEU A 238 -15.56 1.56 11.73
N ARG A 239 -16.16 0.69 12.53
CA ARG A 239 -16.52 -0.66 12.09
C ARG A 239 -17.86 -0.62 11.38
N VAL A 240 -17.88 -1.05 10.12
CA VAL A 240 -19.08 -1.15 9.26
C VAL A 240 -19.42 -2.62 9.08
N GLN A 241 -20.55 -3.04 9.62
CA GLN A 241 -21.09 -4.39 9.48
C GLN A 241 -22.08 -4.42 8.31
N THR A 242 -21.77 -5.23 7.28
CA THR A 242 -22.55 -5.32 6.04
C THR A 242 -23.49 -6.52 6.01
N THR A 243 -23.17 -7.58 6.78
CA THR A 243 -24.05 -8.73 7.04
C THR A 243 -23.83 -9.22 8.48
N PRO A 244 -24.64 -10.15 9.02
CA PRO A 244 -24.39 -10.75 10.33
C PRO A 244 -23.00 -11.41 10.47
N SER A 245 -22.41 -11.89 9.37
CA SER A 245 -21.11 -12.56 9.33
C SER A 245 -19.97 -11.73 8.73
N SER A 246 -20.25 -10.53 8.18
CA SER A 246 -19.27 -9.71 7.47
C SER A 246 -19.20 -8.29 8.01
N SER A 247 -18.00 -7.85 8.39
CA SER A 247 -17.72 -6.48 8.80
C SER A 247 -16.35 -6.03 8.30
N GLN A 248 -16.25 -4.76 7.93
CA GLN A 248 -14.99 -4.11 7.55
C GLN A 248 -14.72 -2.91 8.46
N THR A 249 -13.47 -2.77 8.90
CA THR A 249 -13.01 -1.58 9.62
C THR A 249 -12.52 -0.52 8.66
N TYR A 250 -13.09 0.68 8.77
CA TYR A 250 -12.72 1.88 8.05
C TYR A 250 -11.90 2.74 9.00
N ALA A 251 -10.78 3.29 8.53
CA ALA A 251 -10.15 4.39 9.25
C ALA A 251 -11.10 5.62 9.16
N PHE A 252 -11.21 6.35 10.26
CA PHE A 252 -12.23 7.37 10.50
C PHE A 252 -11.60 8.62 11.13
N TRP A 253 -11.96 9.78 10.59
CA TRP A 253 -11.59 11.07 11.19
C TRP A 253 -12.73 12.09 11.02
N GLN A 254 -13.20 12.66 12.12
CA GLN A 254 -14.19 13.73 12.08
C GLN A 254 -13.49 15.09 12.08
N LYS A 255 -13.59 15.81 10.97
CA LYS A 255 -13.01 17.15 10.82
C LYS A 255 -13.80 18.20 11.60
N ASP A 256 -15.12 18.16 11.46
CA ASP A 256 -16.06 19.12 12.04
C ASP A 256 -17.47 18.52 12.14
N ALA A 257 -18.43 19.30 12.66
CA ALA A 257 -19.82 18.85 12.82
C ALA A 257 -20.56 18.57 11.50
N ARG A 258 -19.99 18.96 10.35
CA ARG A 258 -20.56 18.79 9.00
C ARG A 258 -19.68 17.96 8.06
N THR A 259 -18.49 17.54 8.48
CA THR A 259 -17.53 16.82 7.63
C THR A 259 -16.82 15.70 8.41
N PHE A 260 -16.90 14.48 7.90
CA PHE A 260 -16.03 13.38 8.34
C PHE A 260 -15.40 12.68 7.14
N LEU A 261 -14.32 11.96 7.39
CA LEU A 261 -13.65 11.08 6.44
C LEU A 261 -13.75 9.64 6.95
N ALA A 262 -14.21 8.72 6.10
CA ALA A 262 -14.21 7.29 6.40
C ALA A 262 -13.84 6.49 5.15
N SER A 263 -12.75 5.72 5.19
CA SER A 263 -12.36 4.84 4.08
C SER A 263 -11.51 3.66 4.56
N ASN A 264 -11.68 2.53 3.87
CA ASN A 264 -10.92 1.30 4.08
C ASN A 264 -9.51 1.32 3.42
N ASN A 265 -9.10 2.46 2.84
CA ASN A 265 -7.72 2.69 2.43
C ASN A 265 -7.18 4.06 2.86
N LEU A 266 -7.80 4.78 3.81
CA LEU A 266 -7.03 5.84 4.48
C LEU A 266 -5.84 5.18 5.17
N ALA A 267 -4.80 5.98 5.43
CA ALA A 267 -3.64 5.54 6.17
C ALA A 267 -4.05 4.87 7.50
N TYR A 268 -3.56 3.66 7.75
CA TYR A 268 -3.83 2.90 8.96
C TYR A 268 -2.79 3.21 10.03
N ASN A 269 -3.10 2.87 11.29
CA ASN A 269 -2.18 2.98 12.44
C ASN A 269 -1.61 4.40 12.62
N GLN A 270 -2.46 5.42 12.45
CA GLN A 270 -2.09 6.81 12.67
C GLN A 270 -2.04 7.12 14.16
N ASP A 271 -0.91 6.79 14.79
CA ASP A 271 -0.48 7.49 16.00
C ASP A 271 -0.56 9.01 15.71
N PRO A 272 -1.12 9.84 16.62
CA PRO A 272 -1.10 11.29 16.48
C PRO A 272 0.29 11.81 16.10
N VAL A 273 0.38 12.53 14.98
CA VAL A 273 1.63 13.11 14.46
C VAL A 273 1.98 14.32 15.32
N THR A 274 2.60 14.04 16.46
CA THR A 274 3.10 15.01 17.42
C THR A 274 4.31 15.78 16.91
N ASP A 275 5.13 15.15 16.05
CA ASP A 275 6.22 15.81 15.32
C ASP A 275 6.13 15.49 13.81
N PRO A 276 5.89 16.48 12.92
CA PRO A 276 5.89 16.28 11.47
C PRO A 276 7.27 15.97 10.87
N ARG A 277 8.35 15.97 11.66
CA ARG A 277 9.68 15.44 11.30
C ARG A 277 9.94 14.03 11.84
N ARG A 278 9.07 13.47 12.69
CA ARG A 278 9.25 12.13 13.25
C ARG A 278 7.91 11.41 13.40
N PHE A 279 7.59 10.56 12.43
CA PHE A 279 6.40 9.72 12.47
C PHE A 279 6.56 8.49 11.57
N ARG A 280 5.69 7.51 11.79
CA ARG A 280 5.49 6.34 10.94
C ARG A 280 4.01 6.26 10.57
N VAL A 281 3.68 5.70 9.41
CA VAL A 281 2.28 5.54 8.98
C VAL A 281 2.14 4.39 7.98
N GLU A 282 1.10 3.56 8.12
CA GLU A 282 0.80 2.48 7.16
C GLU A 282 -0.01 3.06 5.98
N LEU A 283 0.54 2.98 4.77
CA LEU A 283 -0.04 3.43 3.52
C LEU A 283 -0.34 2.22 2.62
N HIS A 284 -1.54 1.64 2.73
CA HIS A 284 -2.03 0.56 1.85
C HIS A 284 -0.96 -0.48 1.44
N GLN A 285 -0.58 -1.37 2.35
CA GLN A 285 0.49 -2.37 2.16
C GLN A 285 1.93 -1.82 2.10
N GLU A 286 2.15 -0.54 2.37
CA GLU A 286 3.47 0.07 2.56
C GLU A 286 3.53 0.75 3.94
N TRP A 287 4.73 0.98 4.46
CA TRP A 287 4.95 1.88 5.60
C TRP A 287 5.79 3.06 5.14
N LEU A 288 5.37 4.28 5.47
CA LEU A 288 6.20 5.48 5.38
C LEU A 288 6.80 5.77 6.74
N LEU A 289 8.13 5.91 6.80
CA LEU A 289 8.84 6.35 7.99
C LEU A 289 9.59 7.64 7.68
N VAL A 290 9.43 8.62 8.56
CA VAL A 290 10.11 9.91 8.52
C VAL A 290 10.81 10.09 9.86
N ASP A 291 12.11 10.34 9.82
CA ASP A 291 12.91 10.64 11.02
C ASP A 291 13.95 11.73 10.69
N GLY A 292 13.70 12.93 11.20
CA GLY A 292 14.50 14.12 10.97
C GLY A 292 14.44 14.57 9.51
N ASP A 293 15.54 14.33 8.80
CA ASP A 293 15.70 14.61 7.36
C ASP A 293 15.72 13.31 6.53
N THR A 294 15.58 12.16 7.17
CA THR A 294 15.48 10.85 6.49
C THR A 294 14.02 10.48 6.25
N CYS A 295 13.75 9.93 5.07
CA CYS A 295 12.43 9.52 4.62
C CYS A 295 12.59 8.22 3.83
N ARG A 296 11.79 7.20 4.14
CA ARG A 296 11.85 5.90 3.46
C ARG A 296 10.49 5.22 3.44
N VAL A 297 10.26 4.45 2.38
CA VAL A 297 9.09 3.61 2.21
C VAL A 297 9.51 2.15 2.35
N ILE A 298 8.81 1.40 3.17
CA ILE A 298 9.02 -0.02 3.38
C ILE A 298 7.83 -0.76 2.76
N SER A 299 8.08 -1.63 1.79
CA SER A 299 7.02 -2.43 1.19
C SER A 299 6.50 -3.51 2.15
N SER A 300 5.33 -4.08 1.86
CA SER A 300 4.79 -5.27 2.53
C SER A 300 5.71 -6.51 2.51
N ARG A 301 6.77 -6.48 1.69
CA ARG A 301 7.83 -7.49 1.56
C ARG A 301 9.10 -7.19 2.38
N ALA A 302 9.05 -6.14 3.21
CA ALA A 302 10.19 -5.58 3.93
C ALA A 302 11.33 -5.08 3.01
N GLU A 303 11.02 -4.68 1.77
CA GLU A 303 11.98 -3.97 0.93
C GLU A 303 11.98 -2.48 1.31
N VAL A 304 13.15 -1.94 1.64
CA VAL A 304 13.32 -0.53 2.02
C VAL A 304 13.75 0.30 0.81
N SER A 305 12.87 1.18 0.36
CA SER A 305 13.16 2.19 -0.67
C SER A 305 13.46 3.55 -0.01
N PRO A 306 14.64 4.15 -0.23
CA PRO A 306 14.87 5.56 0.09
C PRO A 306 13.83 6.45 -0.59
N ALA A 307 13.37 7.48 0.12
CA ALA A 307 12.32 8.36 -0.35
C ALA A 307 12.67 9.84 -0.10
N THR A 308 12.15 10.72 -0.95
CA THR A 308 12.20 12.17 -0.75
C THR A 308 10.87 12.64 -0.20
N CYS A 309 10.89 13.22 1.01
CA CYS A 309 9.74 13.82 1.67
C CYS A 309 9.78 15.35 1.54
N THR A 310 8.77 15.96 0.94
CA THR A 310 8.67 17.42 0.81
C THR A 310 7.35 17.94 1.38
N TRP A 311 7.44 18.84 2.37
CA TRP A 311 6.29 19.52 2.94
C TRP A 311 5.92 20.79 2.16
N SER A 312 4.62 21.04 2.02
CA SER A 312 4.04 22.18 1.29
C SER A 312 2.66 22.55 1.87
N LYS A 313 2.03 23.61 1.35
CA LYS A 313 0.66 23.99 1.74
C LYS A 313 -0.36 23.07 1.07
N GLY A 314 -1.22 22.44 1.86
CA GLY A 314 -2.33 21.59 1.39
C GLY A 314 -3.68 22.32 1.33
N THR A 315 -4.72 21.57 0.97
CA THR A 315 -6.12 22.01 0.92
C THR A 315 -6.76 22.05 2.32
N LEU A 316 -6.44 21.06 3.16
CA LEU A 316 -6.95 20.91 4.52
C LEU A 316 -5.90 21.22 5.60
N GLY A 317 -4.62 21.16 5.28
CA GLY A 317 -3.53 21.36 6.24
C GLY A 317 -2.15 21.47 5.58
N LYS A 318 -1.15 20.74 6.12
CA LYS A 318 0.18 20.66 5.49
C LYS A 318 0.22 19.44 4.56
N ARG A 319 0.62 19.62 3.30
CA ARG A 319 0.76 18.51 2.34
C ARG A 319 2.17 17.96 2.37
N LEU A 320 2.30 16.67 2.58
CA LEU A 320 3.53 15.91 2.41
C LEU A 320 3.48 15.17 1.06
N LYS A 321 4.43 15.47 0.19
CA LYS A 321 4.70 14.70 -1.01
C LYS A 321 5.85 13.74 -0.74
N VAL A 322 5.67 12.46 -1.06
CA VAL A 322 6.68 11.40 -0.94
C VAL A 322 6.98 10.85 -2.33
N VAL A 323 8.24 10.87 -2.75
CA VAL A 323 8.71 10.30 -4.02
C VAL A 323 9.73 9.21 -3.75
N PHE A 324 9.55 8.02 -4.32
CA PHE A 324 10.41 6.86 -4.07
C PHE A 324 10.47 5.92 -5.28
N ASP A 325 11.48 5.04 -5.32
CA ASP A 325 11.57 3.96 -6.31
C ASP A 325 10.62 2.82 -5.92
N ALA A 326 9.71 2.45 -6.83
CA ALA A 326 8.72 1.40 -6.64
C ALA A 326 9.28 -0.02 -6.78
N GLY A 327 10.60 -0.20 -6.97
CA GLY A 327 11.23 -1.50 -7.19
C GLY A 327 10.76 -2.18 -8.49
N ARG A 328 10.42 -1.36 -9.49
CA ARG A 328 9.89 -1.75 -10.80
C ARG A 328 10.57 -0.92 -11.88
N THR A 329 10.72 -1.47 -13.08
CA THR A 329 11.21 -0.73 -14.25
C THR A 329 10.07 -0.44 -15.22
N MET A 330 10.09 0.72 -15.86
CA MET A 330 9.25 1.02 -17.02
C MET A 330 9.71 0.22 -18.25
N HIS A 331 8.92 0.23 -19.33
CA HIS A 331 9.26 -0.46 -20.58
C HIS A 331 10.56 0.04 -21.23
N ASP A 332 11.01 1.26 -20.91
CA ASP A 332 12.27 1.84 -21.36
C ASP A 332 13.47 1.51 -20.44
N GLY A 333 13.28 0.63 -19.45
CA GLY A 333 14.30 0.19 -18.50
C GLY A 333 14.58 1.15 -17.34
N ARG A 334 14.00 2.36 -17.32
CA ARG A 334 14.18 3.29 -16.19
C ARG A 334 13.43 2.81 -14.94
N PRO A 335 13.93 3.07 -13.72
CA PRO A 335 13.16 2.86 -12.50
C PRO A 335 11.84 3.63 -12.53
N LEU A 336 10.76 2.96 -12.14
CA LEU A 336 9.44 3.55 -11.98
C LEU A 336 9.40 4.26 -10.62
N GLN A 337 9.46 5.59 -10.66
CA GLN A 337 9.14 6.39 -9.48
C GLN A 337 7.64 6.34 -9.20
N ASP A 338 7.28 6.16 -7.94
CA ASP A 338 5.92 6.36 -7.44
C ASP A 338 5.87 7.64 -6.59
N THR A 339 4.67 8.19 -6.43
CA THR A 339 4.42 9.42 -5.66
C THR A 339 3.20 9.23 -4.79
N ARG A 340 3.36 9.30 -3.47
CA ARG A 340 2.25 9.38 -2.51
C ARG A 340 2.11 10.84 -2.09
N GLU A 341 0.88 11.31 -1.91
CA GLU A 341 0.61 12.62 -1.30
C GLU A 341 -0.31 12.42 -0.10
N LEU A 342 0.12 12.96 1.03
CA LEU A 342 -0.61 12.95 2.30
C LEU A 342 -0.91 14.40 2.70
N GLU A 343 -2.00 14.66 3.40
CA GLU A 343 -2.20 15.91 4.14
C GLU A 343 -2.30 15.65 5.63
N LEU A 344 -1.44 16.31 6.40
CA LEU A 344 -1.53 16.40 7.86
C LEU A 344 -2.62 17.40 8.20
N VAL A 345 -3.72 16.91 8.77
CA VAL A 345 -4.90 17.69 9.15
C VAL A 345 -5.15 17.50 10.64
N GLY A 346 -4.96 18.58 11.40
CA GLY A 346 -4.77 18.44 12.85
C GLY A 346 -3.49 17.63 13.13
N ASP A 347 -3.66 16.50 13.80
CA ASP A 347 -2.66 15.52 14.19
C ASP A 347 -2.67 14.23 13.33
N ARG A 348 -3.49 14.15 12.27
CA ARG A 348 -3.71 12.93 11.47
C ARG A 348 -3.29 13.10 10.00
N LEU A 349 -2.71 12.06 9.40
CA LEU A 349 -2.25 12.03 8.00
C LEU A 349 -3.28 11.36 7.09
N VAL A 350 -3.84 12.13 6.15
CA VAL A 350 -4.86 11.66 5.21
C VAL A 350 -4.24 11.44 3.83
N ASP A 351 -4.36 10.24 3.26
CA ASP A 351 -3.95 9.97 1.87
C ASP A 351 -4.86 10.73 0.89
N LEU A 352 -4.26 11.58 0.06
CA LEU A 352 -4.99 12.42 -0.89
C LEU A 352 -5.60 11.65 -2.05
N ARG A 353 -5.09 10.47 -2.41
CA ARG A 353 -5.76 9.59 -3.38
C ARG A 353 -7.12 9.12 -2.86
N MET A 354 -7.25 9.07 -1.53
CA MET A 354 -8.39 8.50 -0.82
C MET A 354 -9.33 9.55 -0.21
N ILE A 355 -8.94 10.83 -0.24
CA ILE A 355 -9.69 11.90 0.42
C ILE A 355 -11.06 12.13 -0.24
N ASP A 356 -11.12 12.13 -1.57
CA ASP A 356 -12.37 12.26 -2.33
C ASP A 356 -13.25 11.00 -2.21
N MET A 357 -12.64 9.83 -2.03
CA MET A 357 -13.35 8.56 -1.81
C MET A 357 -14.01 8.49 -0.43
N GLY A 358 -13.38 9.09 0.58
CA GLY A 358 -13.78 8.97 1.97
C GLY A 358 -14.50 10.18 2.57
N THR A 359 -14.52 11.34 1.90
CA THR A 359 -15.10 12.57 2.48
C THR A 359 -16.63 12.57 2.40
N PHE A 360 -17.27 12.57 3.56
CA PHE A 360 -18.72 12.71 3.73
C PHE A 360 -19.07 14.09 4.29
N ARG A 361 -20.03 14.77 3.66
CA ARG A 361 -20.55 16.08 4.09
C ARG A 361 -22.00 15.96 4.54
N LYS A 362 -22.34 16.57 5.67
CA LYS A 362 -23.70 16.58 6.23
C LYS A 362 -24.64 17.40 5.34
N LYS A 363 -25.80 16.85 5.03
CA LYS A 363 -26.86 17.48 4.21
C LYS A 363 -27.78 18.36 5.05
#